data_AF-R1FWD9-F1
#
_entry.id   AF-R1FWD9-F1
#
_cell.length_a   1.000
_cell.length_b   1.000
_cell.length_c   1.000
_cell.angle_alpha   90.00
_cell.angle_beta   90.00
_cell.angle_gamma   90.00
#
_symmetry.space_group_name_H-M   'P 1'
#
loop_
_entity.id
_entity.type
_entity.pdbx_description
1 polymer ?
#
loop_
_entity_poly.entity_id
_entity_poly.type
_entity_poly.pdbx_seq_one_letter_code
_entity_poly.pdbx_strand_id
1 'polypeptide(L)'
;MISTSRAPSLDPFASVRTSRFESKETDRLTRARARLSYVESGFGYGWCAAKRPLTNALVLAACFALSLDILEQFSLQGRSLAEVDWRRALGFGLFGLLYLGLFQYAYLIFGFKALFPRAEAFGAASLRDKVSDPRGMLDVLLQTGIDVLVLLLCFLPAYYTARTLSPITGLRLYEANWEHDARAVVSLWAPIDVLSFSAPLHWRLPLRYVLSLLYALGLSLADHGGASPGLHTALGAGEWVEATEEHSAGMRYNSYNDVDDPNSGR
;
A
#
# COMPACT_ATOMS: atom_id res chain seq x y z
N MET A 1 -5.18 -63.37 -50.79
CA MET A 1 -5.15 -62.55 -49.55
C MET A 1 -3.71 -62.51 -49.05
N ILE A 2 -3.00 -61.41 -49.28
CA ILE A 2 -1.64 -61.20 -48.76
C ILE A 2 -1.77 -60.10 -47.70
N SER A 3 -1.64 -60.50 -46.44
CA SER A 3 -1.66 -59.59 -45.29
C SER A 3 -0.26 -58.98 -45.13
N THR A 4 -0.10 -57.72 -45.54
CA THR A 4 1.11 -56.95 -45.26
C THR A 4 0.95 -56.26 -43.90
N SER A 5 1.48 -56.89 -42.86
CA SER A 5 1.74 -56.28 -41.56
C SER A 5 2.75 -55.13 -41.72
N ARG A 6 2.31 -53.89 -41.49
CA ARG A 6 3.17 -52.69 -41.50
C ARG A 6 3.69 -52.49 -40.07
N ALA A 7 5.00 -52.64 -39.88
CA ALA A 7 5.65 -52.36 -38.60
C ALA A 7 5.49 -50.88 -38.21
N PRO A 8 5.30 -50.55 -36.92
CA PRO A 8 5.21 -49.17 -36.46
C PRO A 8 6.56 -48.47 -36.64
N SER A 9 6.56 -47.33 -37.33
CA SER A 9 7.73 -46.47 -37.48
C SER A 9 8.14 -45.93 -36.11
N LEU A 10 9.23 -46.46 -35.56
CA LEU A 10 9.89 -45.88 -34.39
C LEU A 10 10.46 -44.53 -34.79
N ASP A 11 9.81 -43.44 -34.37
CA ASP A 11 10.36 -42.09 -34.49
C ASP A 11 11.59 -42.00 -33.57
N PRO A 12 12.82 -41.95 -34.11
CA PRO A 12 14.05 -41.94 -33.31
C PRO A 12 14.19 -40.66 -32.47
N PHE A 13 13.33 -39.66 -32.68
CA PHE A 13 13.33 -38.40 -31.93
C PHE A 13 12.29 -38.34 -30.81
N ALA A 14 11.42 -39.36 -30.67
CA ALA A 14 10.42 -39.39 -29.60
C ALA A 14 11.07 -39.47 -28.21
N SER A 15 12.11 -40.30 -28.05
CA SER A 15 12.86 -40.48 -26.79
C SER A 15 13.69 -39.24 -26.39
N VAL A 16 14.21 -38.51 -27.38
CA VAL A 16 14.94 -37.25 -27.15
C VAL A 16 13.99 -36.12 -26.73
N ARG A 17 12.74 -36.14 -27.24
CA ARG A 17 11.73 -35.14 -26.90
C ARG A 17 11.17 -35.34 -25.49
N THR A 18 10.95 -36.59 -25.07
CA THR A 18 10.48 -36.93 -23.71
C THR A 18 11.54 -36.64 -22.66
N SER A 19 12.80 -37.05 -22.88
CA SER A 19 13.90 -36.79 -21.94
C SER A 19 14.17 -35.29 -21.69
N ARG A 20 14.05 -34.45 -22.73
CA ARG A 20 14.21 -33.00 -22.60
C ARG A 20 13.04 -32.33 -21.87
N PHE A 21 11.85 -32.94 -21.92
CA PHE A 21 10.66 -32.47 -21.21
C PHE A 21 10.74 -32.85 -19.73
N GLU A 22 11.07 -34.11 -19.43
CA GLU A 22 11.29 -34.62 -18.07
C GLU A 22 12.43 -33.88 -17.36
N SER A 23 13.51 -33.56 -18.07
CA SER A 23 14.61 -32.74 -17.56
C SER A 23 14.16 -31.34 -17.15
N LYS A 24 13.28 -30.69 -17.93
CA LYS A 24 12.78 -29.34 -17.59
C LYS A 24 11.80 -29.36 -16.42
N GLU A 25 11.02 -30.42 -16.28
CA GLU A 25 10.04 -30.56 -15.22
C GLU A 25 10.69 -30.89 -13.87
N THR A 26 11.66 -31.80 -13.88
CA THR A 26 12.52 -32.09 -12.70
C THR A 26 13.30 -30.86 -12.25
N ASP A 27 13.82 -30.06 -13.19
CA ASP A 27 14.48 -28.79 -12.88
C ASP A 27 13.55 -27.75 -12.24
N ARG A 28 12.29 -27.70 -12.71
CA ARG A 28 11.25 -26.82 -12.15
C ARG A 28 10.86 -27.26 -10.74
N LEU A 29 10.67 -28.56 -10.53
CA LEU A 29 10.33 -29.13 -9.22
C LEU A 29 11.48 -28.99 -8.22
N THR A 30 12.73 -29.13 -8.67
CA THR A 30 13.92 -28.95 -7.83
C THR A 30 14.09 -27.49 -7.42
N ARG A 31 13.87 -26.54 -8.35
CA ARG A 31 13.87 -25.11 -8.04
C ARG A 31 12.69 -24.69 -7.17
N ALA A 32 11.52 -25.27 -7.36
CA ALA A 32 10.34 -25.06 -6.51
C ALA A 32 10.59 -25.59 -5.09
N ARG A 33 11.19 -26.77 -4.96
CA ARG A 33 11.64 -27.33 -3.67
C ARG A 33 12.67 -26.43 -3.00
N ALA A 34 13.71 -26.00 -3.70
CA ALA A 34 14.73 -25.11 -3.13
C ALA A 34 14.16 -23.75 -2.66
N ARG A 35 13.15 -23.22 -3.36
CA ARG A 35 12.42 -22.00 -2.95
C ARG A 35 11.57 -22.22 -1.70
N LEU A 36 10.90 -23.37 -1.59
CA LEU A 36 10.19 -23.78 -0.37
C LEU A 36 11.17 -23.99 0.80
N SER A 37 12.34 -24.59 0.54
CA SER A 37 13.40 -24.78 1.53
C SER A 37 13.93 -23.46 2.08
N TYR A 38 14.08 -22.42 1.25
CA TYR A 38 14.52 -21.10 1.70
C TYR A 38 13.49 -20.42 2.64
N VAL A 39 12.20 -20.67 2.42
CA VAL A 39 11.12 -20.21 3.31
C VAL A 39 11.06 -21.04 4.60
N GLU A 40 11.41 -22.33 4.55
CA GLU A 40 11.39 -23.24 5.71
C GLU A 40 12.63 -23.15 6.63
N SER A 41 13.78 -22.69 6.13
CA SER A 41 15.07 -22.81 6.85
C SER A 41 15.52 -21.56 7.64
N GLY A 42 14.81 -20.42 7.57
CA GLY A 42 15.37 -19.13 8.00
C GLY A 42 14.79 -18.56 9.30
N PHE A 43 15.60 -18.47 10.35
CA PHE A 43 15.39 -17.56 11.49
C PHE A 43 15.52 -16.12 10.97
N GLY A 44 14.42 -15.52 10.47
CA GLY A 44 14.46 -14.20 9.82
C GLY A 44 13.08 -13.56 9.63
N TYR A 45 13.05 -12.26 9.34
CA TYR A 45 11.80 -11.48 9.27
C TYR A 45 10.77 -12.08 8.30
N GLY A 46 11.21 -12.58 7.14
CA GLY A 46 10.31 -13.21 6.16
C GLY A 46 9.56 -14.44 6.72
N TRP A 47 10.20 -15.21 7.60
CA TRP A 47 9.56 -16.34 8.27
C TRP A 47 8.52 -15.87 9.28
N CYS A 48 8.83 -14.84 10.08
CA CYS A 48 7.88 -14.23 11.01
C CYS A 48 6.65 -13.66 10.28
N ALA A 49 6.88 -12.92 9.20
CA ALA A 49 5.84 -12.34 8.36
C ALA A 49 4.94 -13.41 7.73
N ALA A 50 5.51 -14.55 7.31
CA ALA A 50 4.74 -15.66 6.75
C ALA A 50 3.97 -16.47 7.82
N LYS A 51 4.53 -16.67 9.01
CA LYS A 51 3.91 -17.46 10.10
C LYS A 51 2.79 -16.74 10.83
N ARG A 52 2.91 -15.42 11.01
CA ARG A 52 1.92 -14.59 11.73
C ARG A 52 1.58 -13.32 10.93
N PRO A 53 0.98 -13.46 9.73
CA PRO A 53 0.82 -12.34 8.80
C PRO A 53 -0.06 -11.22 9.35
N LEU A 54 -1.15 -11.55 10.06
CA LEU A 54 -1.99 -10.54 10.70
C LEU A 54 -1.28 -9.81 11.84
N THR A 55 -0.64 -10.54 12.76
CA THR A 55 0.12 -9.91 13.87
C THR A 55 1.23 -9.02 13.33
N ASN A 56 1.95 -9.48 12.30
CA ASN A 56 2.97 -8.69 11.63
C ASN A 56 2.40 -7.42 11.02
N ALA A 57 1.27 -7.51 10.31
CA ALA A 57 0.59 -6.36 9.73
C ALA A 57 0.16 -5.33 10.79
N LEU A 58 -0.48 -5.79 11.87
CA LEU A 58 -0.95 -4.91 12.96
C LEU A 58 0.21 -4.18 13.65
N VAL A 59 1.27 -4.91 14.02
CA VAL A 59 2.42 -4.33 14.72
C VAL A 59 3.15 -3.33 13.83
N LEU A 60 3.44 -3.70 12.58
CA LEU A 60 4.15 -2.81 11.67
C LEU A 60 3.35 -1.57 11.33
N ALA A 61 2.03 -1.71 11.15
CA ALA A 61 1.16 -0.59 10.86
C ALA A 61 1.12 0.42 12.03
N ALA A 62 1.00 -0.08 13.27
CA ALA A 62 1.05 0.77 14.46
C ALA A 62 2.41 1.47 14.61
N CYS A 63 3.51 0.71 14.48
CA CYS A 63 4.87 1.26 14.57
C CYS A 63 5.16 2.27 13.46
N PHE A 64 4.72 2.00 12.24
CA PHE A 64 4.86 2.91 11.09
C PHE A 64 4.13 4.23 11.35
N ALA A 65 2.85 4.16 11.74
CA ALA A 65 2.07 5.36 12.01
C ALA A 65 2.63 6.19 13.18
N LEU A 66 3.07 5.53 14.26
CA LEU A 66 3.80 6.17 15.36
C LEU A 66 5.07 6.87 14.88
N SER A 67 5.88 6.17 14.09
CA SER A 67 7.17 6.69 13.62
C SER A 67 7.00 7.87 12.68
N LEU A 68 5.96 7.84 11.85
CA LEU A 68 5.69 8.91 10.89
C LEU A 68 5.18 10.18 11.59
N ASP A 69 4.30 10.03 12.60
CA ASP A 69 3.87 11.17 13.42
C ASP A 69 5.02 11.78 14.23
N ILE A 70 5.87 10.94 14.83
CA ILE A 70 7.06 11.41 15.55
C ILE A 70 7.98 12.18 14.58
N LEU A 71 8.26 11.61 13.39
CA LEU A 71 9.10 12.25 12.38
C LEU A 71 8.54 13.60 11.92
N GLU A 72 7.22 13.73 11.82
CA GLU A 72 6.53 14.98 11.50
C GLU A 72 6.76 16.04 12.59
N GLN A 73 6.54 15.66 13.86
CA GLN A 73 6.74 16.55 14.99
C GLN A 73 8.21 17.05 15.08
N PHE A 74 9.17 16.20 14.71
CA PHE A 74 10.58 16.61 14.60
C PHE A 74 10.87 17.50 13.41
N SER A 75 10.54 17.02 12.21
CA SER A 75 11.08 17.59 10.97
C SER A 75 10.33 18.84 10.54
N LEU A 76 9.00 18.83 10.67
CA LEU A 76 8.15 19.94 10.22
C LEU A 76 7.88 20.94 11.34
N GLN A 77 7.69 20.46 12.57
CA GLN A 77 7.35 21.32 13.71
C GLN A 77 8.57 21.74 14.53
N GLY A 78 9.76 21.19 14.22
CA GLY A 78 11.01 21.53 14.91
C GLY A 78 11.05 21.16 16.39
N ARG A 79 10.18 20.26 16.85
CA ARG A 79 10.11 19.87 18.27
C ARG A 79 11.30 18.98 18.65
N SER A 80 11.74 19.06 19.90
CA SER A 80 12.71 18.14 20.48
C SER A 80 12.06 16.85 21.04
N LEU A 81 12.84 15.80 21.34
CA LEU A 81 12.33 14.54 21.95
C LEU A 81 11.58 14.74 23.26
N ALA A 82 11.88 15.80 23.99
CA ALA A 82 11.19 16.13 25.23
C ALA A 82 9.80 16.78 25.00
N GLU A 83 9.56 17.32 23.81
CA GLU A 83 8.35 18.10 23.46
C GLU A 83 7.38 17.31 22.56
N VAL A 84 7.69 16.04 22.30
CA VAL A 84 6.82 15.15 21.52
C VAL A 84 5.49 14.98 22.26
N ASP A 85 4.40 15.26 21.57
CA ASP A 85 3.05 14.93 22.04
C ASP A 85 2.82 13.43 21.85
N TRP A 86 3.07 12.68 22.93
CA TRP A 86 2.85 11.23 22.98
C TRP A 86 1.37 10.85 22.90
N ARG A 87 0.44 11.73 23.31
CA ARG A 87 -0.99 11.46 23.20
C ARG A 87 -1.40 11.43 21.73
N ARG A 88 -0.92 12.41 20.96
CA ARG A 88 -1.09 12.46 19.50
C ARG A 88 -0.43 11.25 18.84
N ALA A 89 0.83 10.96 19.17
CA ALA A 89 1.55 9.82 18.59
C ALA A 89 0.82 8.49 18.85
N LEU A 90 0.33 8.26 20.06
CA LEU A 90 -0.48 7.08 20.39
C LEU A 90 -1.80 7.02 19.62
N GLY A 91 -2.43 8.17 19.36
CA GLY A 91 -3.60 8.28 18.47
C GLY A 91 -3.29 7.79 17.06
N PHE A 92 -2.15 8.24 16.49
CA PHE A 92 -1.66 7.74 15.20
C PHE A 92 -1.32 6.25 15.25
N GLY A 93 -0.72 5.76 16.34
CA GLY A 93 -0.47 4.33 16.55
C GLY A 93 -1.74 3.49 16.54
N LEU A 94 -2.80 3.95 17.21
CA LEU A 94 -4.10 3.29 17.23
C LEU A 94 -4.77 3.32 15.85
N PHE A 95 -4.71 4.46 15.17
CA PHE A 95 -5.17 4.58 13.79
C PHE A 95 -4.41 3.61 12.86
N GLY A 96 -3.08 3.55 12.99
CA GLY A 96 -2.24 2.59 12.28
C GLY A 96 -2.64 1.15 12.58
N LEU A 97 -2.92 0.80 13.83
CA LEU A 97 -3.36 -0.54 14.20
C LEU A 97 -4.71 -0.91 13.57
N LEU A 98 -5.72 -0.03 13.69
CA LEU A 98 -7.09 -0.33 13.29
C LEU A 98 -7.31 -0.18 11.78
N TYR A 99 -6.90 0.94 11.20
CA TYR A 99 -7.12 1.21 9.78
C TYR A 99 -6.06 0.52 8.91
N LEU A 100 -4.80 0.89 9.07
CA LEU A 100 -3.71 0.33 8.25
C LEU A 100 -3.45 -1.16 8.56
N GLY A 101 -3.59 -1.55 9.84
CA GLY A 101 -3.32 -2.91 10.29
C GLY A 101 -4.47 -3.86 10.05
N LEU A 102 -5.68 -3.57 10.56
CA LEU A 102 -6.81 -4.50 10.51
C LEU A 102 -7.63 -4.34 9.23
N PHE A 103 -8.13 -3.14 8.95
CA PHE A 103 -9.00 -2.90 7.79
C PHE A 103 -8.26 -3.13 6.47
N GLN A 104 -7.08 -2.52 6.30
CA GLN A 104 -6.31 -2.66 5.07
C GLN A 104 -5.82 -4.11 4.87
N TYR A 105 -5.43 -4.82 5.93
CA TYR A 105 -5.12 -6.25 5.83
C TYR A 105 -6.33 -7.06 5.38
N ALA A 106 -7.51 -6.83 5.96
CA ALA A 106 -8.71 -7.56 5.58
C ALA A 106 -9.08 -7.30 4.11
N TYR A 107 -9.04 -6.04 3.69
CA TYR A 107 -9.32 -5.65 2.30
C TYR A 107 -8.30 -6.24 1.30
N LEU A 108 -7.00 -6.15 1.58
CA LEU A 108 -5.96 -6.64 0.67
C LEU A 108 -5.83 -8.17 0.67
N ILE A 109 -6.08 -8.84 1.79
CA ILE A 109 -5.90 -10.30 1.88
C ILE A 109 -7.19 -11.05 1.55
N PHE A 110 -8.35 -10.57 1.98
CA PHE A 110 -9.61 -11.25 1.66
C PHE A 110 -10.22 -10.71 0.36
N GLY A 111 -10.28 -9.39 0.20
CA GLY A 111 -10.86 -8.75 -0.99
C GLY A 111 -10.04 -9.03 -2.25
N PHE A 112 -8.76 -8.64 -2.26
CA PHE A 112 -7.94 -8.80 -3.48
C PHE A 112 -7.59 -10.25 -3.79
N LYS A 113 -7.51 -11.15 -2.80
CA LYS A 113 -7.33 -12.58 -3.09
C LYS A 113 -8.55 -13.18 -3.79
N ALA A 114 -9.75 -12.74 -3.44
CA ALA A 114 -10.98 -13.16 -4.11
C ALA A 114 -11.09 -12.60 -5.53
N LEU A 115 -10.73 -11.32 -5.72
CA LEU A 115 -10.81 -10.63 -7.02
C LEU A 115 -9.68 -11.07 -7.99
N PHE A 116 -8.48 -11.34 -7.45
CA PHE A 116 -7.27 -11.64 -8.23
C PHE A 116 -6.64 -12.95 -7.74
N PRO A 117 -7.23 -14.12 -8.04
CA PRO A 117 -6.74 -15.41 -7.55
C PRO A 117 -5.31 -15.75 -8.03
N ARG A 118 -4.85 -15.10 -9.11
CA ARG A 118 -3.50 -15.25 -9.67
C ARG A 118 -2.44 -14.39 -8.98
N ALA A 119 -2.86 -13.43 -8.14
CA ALA A 119 -1.95 -12.46 -7.51
C ALA A 119 -0.87 -13.12 -6.65
N GLU A 120 -1.22 -14.23 -5.98
CA GLU A 120 -0.27 -15.00 -5.17
C GLU A 120 0.82 -15.65 -6.02
N ALA A 121 0.43 -16.30 -7.12
CA ALA A 121 1.36 -16.93 -8.06
C ALA A 121 2.24 -15.89 -8.76
N PHE A 122 1.67 -14.76 -9.18
CA PHE A 122 2.42 -13.66 -9.78
C PHE A 122 3.44 -13.08 -8.79
N GLY A 123 3.03 -12.75 -7.56
CA GLY A 123 3.90 -12.19 -6.54
C GLY A 123 5.10 -13.08 -6.20
N ALA A 124 4.93 -14.40 -6.23
CA ALA A 124 5.98 -15.40 -5.99
C ALA A 124 6.86 -15.71 -7.21
N ALA A 125 6.50 -15.25 -8.40
CA ALA A 125 7.25 -15.48 -9.63
C ALA A 125 8.59 -14.71 -9.65
N SER A 126 9.55 -15.20 -10.44
CA SER A 126 10.82 -14.47 -10.62
C SER A 126 10.60 -13.18 -11.43
N LEU A 127 11.49 -12.20 -11.32
CA LEU A 127 11.38 -10.94 -12.08
C LEU A 127 11.25 -11.20 -13.60
N ARG A 128 12.01 -12.17 -14.12
CA ARG A 128 11.95 -12.55 -15.54
C ARG A 128 10.57 -13.10 -15.93
N ASP A 129 9.99 -13.93 -15.07
CA ASP A 129 8.67 -14.52 -15.31
C ASP A 129 7.57 -13.45 -15.21
N LYS A 130 7.69 -12.50 -14.27
CA LYS A 130 6.75 -11.37 -14.09
C LYS A 130 6.67 -10.48 -15.33
N VAL A 131 7.82 -10.08 -15.87
CA VAL A 131 7.89 -9.25 -17.11
C VAL A 131 7.31 -10.01 -18.32
N SER A 132 7.31 -11.33 -18.27
CA SER A 132 6.76 -12.19 -19.33
C SER A 132 5.29 -12.59 -19.11
N ASP A 133 4.65 -12.17 -18.00
CA ASP A 133 3.24 -12.47 -17.70
C ASP A 133 2.36 -11.21 -17.84
N PRO A 134 1.85 -10.89 -19.06
CA PRO A 134 1.02 -9.71 -19.28
C PRO A 134 -0.29 -9.73 -18.50
N ARG A 135 -0.81 -10.91 -18.16
CA ARG A 135 -2.03 -11.03 -17.36
C ARG A 135 -1.77 -10.67 -15.90
N GLY A 136 -0.67 -11.16 -15.34
CA GLY A 136 -0.27 -10.79 -14.00
C GLY A 136 0.08 -9.31 -13.86
N MET A 137 0.69 -8.70 -14.89
CA MET A 137 0.89 -7.25 -14.94
C MET A 137 -0.43 -6.48 -14.98
N LEU A 138 -1.42 -6.95 -15.76
CA LEU A 138 -2.76 -6.37 -15.76
C LEU A 138 -3.43 -6.49 -14.38
N ASP A 139 -3.32 -7.64 -13.71
CA ASP A 139 -3.84 -7.83 -12.36
C ASP A 139 -3.21 -6.84 -11.36
N VAL A 140 -1.91 -6.54 -11.48
CA VAL A 140 -1.24 -5.51 -10.67
C VAL A 140 -1.81 -4.12 -10.95
N LEU A 141 -1.96 -3.75 -12.22
CA LEU A 141 -2.53 -2.45 -12.60
C LEU A 141 -3.97 -2.29 -12.10
N LEU A 142 -4.78 -3.35 -12.16
CA LEU A 142 -6.14 -3.34 -11.64
C LEU A 142 -6.16 -3.25 -10.11
N GLN A 143 -5.32 -4.00 -9.40
CA GLN A 143 -5.17 -3.87 -7.95
C GLN A 143 -4.77 -2.45 -7.55
N THR A 144 -3.80 -1.84 -8.24
CA THR A 144 -3.40 -0.43 -8.04
C THR A 144 -4.55 0.53 -8.31
N GLY A 145 -5.27 0.37 -9.42
CA GLY A 145 -6.40 1.24 -9.76
C GLY A 145 -7.52 1.17 -8.71
N ILE A 146 -7.85 -0.03 -8.23
CA ILE A 146 -8.88 -0.20 -7.20
C ILE A 146 -8.41 0.39 -5.86
N ASP A 147 -7.15 0.16 -5.46
CA ASP A 147 -6.62 0.74 -4.21
C ASP A 147 -6.64 2.28 -4.23
N VAL A 148 -6.17 2.87 -5.33
CA VAL A 148 -6.24 4.33 -5.55
C VAL A 148 -7.69 4.82 -5.51
N LEU A 149 -8.64 4.13 -6.14
CA LEU A 149 -10.05 4.51 -6.07
C LEU A 149 -10.62 4.41 -4.66
N VAL A 150 -10.24 3.40 -3.87
CA VAL A 150 -10.63 3.31 -2.45
C VAL A 150 -10.05 4.46 -1.66
N LEU A 151 -8.79 4.84 -1.93
CA LEU A 151 -8.18 6.00 -1.29
C LEU A 151 -8.92 7.30 -1.64
N LEU A 152 -9.26 7.48 -2.91
CA LEU A 152 -9.93 8.70 -3.38
C LEU A 152 -11.39 8.80 -2.93
N LEU A 153 -12.15 7.71 -3.03
CA LEU A 153 -13.61 7.74 -2.90
C LEU A 153 -14.13 7.28 -1.54
N CYS A 154 -13.31 6.58 -0.75
CA CYS A 154 -13.70 6.12 0.57
C CYS A 154 -12.86 6.81 1.65
N PHE A 155 -11.55 6.78 1.49
CA PHE A 155 -10.64 7.27 2.52
C PHE A 155 -10.63 8.81 2.60
N LEU A 156 -10.42 9.54 1.50
CA LEU A 156 -10.39 11.01 1.53
C LEU A 156 -11.71 11.63 2.06
N PRO A 157 -12.91 11.22 1.61
CA PRO A 157 -14.16 11.73 2.18
C PRO A 157 -14.32 11.43 3.67
N ALA A 158 -13.96 10.22 4.10
CA ALA A 158 -13.99 9.84 5.52
C ALA A 158 -12.99 10.67 6.33
N TYR A 159 -11.81 10.94 5.77
CA TYR A 159 -10.79 11.78 6.37
C TYR A 159 -11.29 13.22 6.59
N TYR A 160 -11.82 13.88 5.56
CA TYR A 160 -12.36 15.23 5.69
C TYR A 160 -13.58 15.30 6.62
N THR A 161 -14.43 14.27 6.62
CA THR A 161 -15.56 14.16 7.55
C THR A 161 -15.08 14.04 9.00
N ALA A 162 -14.06 13.22 9.26
CA ALA A 162 -13.47 13.08 10.58
C ALA A 162 -12.78 14.38 11.03
N ARG A 163 -12.09 15.07 10.12
CA ARG A 163 -11.42 16.35 10.40
C ARG A 163 -12.41 17.43 10.83
N THR A 164 -13.53 17.55 10.14
CA THR A 164 -14.52 18.61 10.41
C THR A 164 -15.56 18.23 11.45
N LEU A 165 -15.59 16.96 11.88
CA LEU A 165 -16.67 16.36 12.68
C LEU A 165 -18.08 16.60 12.09
N SER A 166 -18.16 16.90 10.79
CA SER A 166 -19.38 17.25 10.06
C SER A 166 -19.32 16.64 8.66
N PRO A 167 -20.16 15.65 8.35
CA PRO A 167 -20.18 15.03 7.02
C PRO A 167 -20.39 16.04 5.88
N ILE A 168 -21.26 17.03 6.08
CA ILE A 168 -21.58 18.02 5.05
C ILE A 168 -20.39 18.94 4.81
N THR A 169 -19.79 19.47 5.88
CA THR A 169 -18.63 20.37 5.77
C THR A 169 -17.42 19.64 5.20
N GLY A 170 -17.16 18.42 5.69
CA GLY A 170 -16.09 17.57 5.21
C GLY A 170 -16.20 17.26 3.72
N LEU A 171 -17.39 16.86 3.24
CA LEU A 171 -17.60 16.59 1.82
C LEU A 171 -17.37 17.82 0.93
N ARG A 172 -17.78 19.01 1.37
CA ARG A 172 -17.52 20.26 0.63
C ARG A 172 -16.03 20.59 0.54
N LEU A 173 -15.27 20.38 1.62
CA LEU A 173 -13.82 20.59 1.60
C LEU A 173 -13.11 19.57 0.71
N TYR A 174 -13.53 18.31 0.78
CA TYR A 174 -13.04 17.26 -0.12
C TYR A 174 -13.28 17.61 -1.59
N GLU A 175 -14.48 18.08 -1.94
CA GLU A 175 -14.81 18.52 -3.30
C GLU A 175 -13.93 19.72 -3.73
N ALA A 176 -13.72 20.69 -2.84
CA ALA A 176 -12.90 21.86 -3.12
C ALA A 176 -11.41 21.51 -3.36
N ASN A 177 -10.88 20.50 -2.67
CA ASN A 177 -9.47 20.10 -2.76
C ASN A 177 -9.19 18.92 -3.71
N TRP A 178 -10.24 18.38 -4.36
CA TRP A 178 -10.17 17.14 -5.15
C TRP A 178 -8.99 17.09 -6.13
N GLU A 179 -8.77 18.13 -6.93
CA GLU A 179 -7.73 18.10 -7.97
C GLU A 179 -6.31 18.03 -7.37
N HIS A 180 -6.08 18.71 -6.25
CA HIS A 180 -4.79 18.69 -5.56
C HIS A 180 -4.57 17.34 -4.89
N ASP A 181 -5.54 16.89 -4.10
CA ASP A 181 -5.44 15.66 -3.32
C ASP A 181 -5.42 14.42 -4.21
N ALA A 182 -6.22 14.40 -5.28
CA ALA A 182 -6.24 13.26 -6.20
C ALA A 182 -4.89 13.08 -6.92
N ARG A 183 -4.27 14.19 -7.36
CA ARG A 183 -2.92 14.14 -7.94
C ARG A 183 -1.90 13.66 -6.92
N ALA A 184 -1.95 14.18 -5.70
CA ALA A 184 -1.03 13.79 -4.64
C ALA A 184 -1.17 12.29 -4.33
N VAL A 185 -2.40 11.79 -4.14
CA VAL A 185 -2.71 10.37 -3.91
C VAL A 185 -2.21 9.50 -5.06
N VAL A 186 -2.53 9.83 -6.31
CA VAL A 186 -2.11 9.02 -7.47
C VAL A 186 -0.58 9.01 -7.61
N SER A 187 0.05 10.19 -7.51
CA SER A 187 1.50 10.33 -7.68
C SER A 187 2.30 9.54 -6.65
N LEU A 188 1.77 9.45 -5.43
CA LEU A 188 2.40 8.73 -4.34
C LEU A 188 2.07 7.24 -4.35
N TRP A 189 0.78 6.91 -4.36
CA TRP A 189 0.33 5.55 -4.09
C TRP A 189 0.43 4.65 -5.31
N ALA A 190 0.20 5.15 -6.53
CA ALA A 190 0.29 4.31 -7.72
C ALA A 190 1.67 3.63 -7.88
N PRO A 191 2.83 4.31 -7.78
CA PRO A 191 4.12 3.64 -7.87
C PRO A 191 4.39 2.69 -6.69
N ILE A 192 4.00 3.08 -5.47
CA ILE A 192 4.15 2.23 -4.28
C ILE A 192 3.33 0.95 -4.43
N ASP A 193 2.12 1.04 -4.96
CA ASP A 193 1.21 -0.07 -5.16
C ASP A 193 1.66 -1.01 -6.25
N VAL A 194 2.20 -0.49 -7.35
CA VAL A 194 2.77 -1.34 -8.41
C VAL A 194 3.89 -2.22 -7.82
N LEU A 195 4.77 -1.64 -7.00
CA LEU A 195 5.84 -2.39 -6.34
C LEU A 195 5.28 -3.35 -5.29
N SER A 196 4.33 -2.90 -4.47
CA SER A 196 3.73 -3.67 -3.39
C SER A 196 2.94 -4.86 -3.92
N PHE A 197 2.06 -4.68 -4.91
CA PHE A 197 1.26 -5.75 -5.51
C PHE A 197 2.08 -6.72 -6.35
N SER A 198 3.24 -6.28 -6.85
CA SER A 198 4.23 -7.16 -7.47
C SER A 198 4.99 -8.04 -6.47
N ALA A 199 4.95 -7.75 -5.17
CA ALA A 199 5.60 -8.54 -4.13
C ALA A 199 4.73 -9.73 -3.66
N PRO A 200 5.34 -10.75 -3.03
CA PRO A 200 4.59 -11.81 -2.36
C PRO A 200 3.60 -11.25 -1.33
N LEU A 201 2.46 -11.92 -1.12
CA LEU A 201 1.35 -11.44 -0.28
C LEU A 201 1.79 -10.94 1.11
N HIS A 202 2.69 -11.66 1.78
CA HIS A 202 3.17 -11.30 3.12
C HIS A 202 4.13 -10.08 3.14
N TRP A 203 4.67 -9.68 1.99
CA TRP A 203 5.55 -8.51 1.85
C TRP A 203 4.82 -7.25 1.42
N ARG A 204 3.57 -7.34 0.93
CA ARG A 204 2.85 -6.19 0.37
C ARG A 204 2.72 -5.03 1.36
N LEU A 205 2.20 -5.31 2.56
CA LEU A 205 2.02 -4.31 3.61
C LEU A 205 3.36 -3.78 4.15
N PRO A 206 4.33 -4.63 4.52
CA PRO A 206 5.66 -4.14 4.93
C PRO A 206 6.33 -3.25 3.89
N LEU A 207 6.29 -3.66 2.61
CA LEU A 207 6.90 -2.90 1.53
C LEU A 207 6.20 -1.55 1.35
N ARG A 208 4.87 -1.53 1.44
CA ARG A 208 4.07 -0.30 1.39
C ARG A 208 4.49 0.68 2.48
N TYR A 209 4.57 0.24 3.74
CA TYR A 209 4.97 1.10 4.86
C TYR A 209 6.39 1.65 4.70
N VAL A 210 7.34 0.82 4.29
CA VAL A 210 8.73 1.25 4.08
C VAL A 210 8.82 2.26 2.94
N LEU A 211 8.18 2.02 1.80
CA LEU A 211 8.20 2.95 0.67
C LEU A 211 7.52 4.28 1.01
N SER A 212 6.41 4.26 1.75
CA SER A 212 5.77 5.46 2.26
C SER A 212 6.68 6.25 3.20
N LEU A 213 7.41 5.56 4.09
CA LEU A 213 8.37 6.22 4.99
C LEU A 213 9.53 6.85 4.22
N LEU A 214 10.09 6.13 3.24
CA LEU A 214 11.18 6.63 2.40
C LEU A 214 10.75 7.85 1.58
N TYR A 215 9.51 7.84 1.08
CA TYR A 215 8.94 9.00 0.40
C TYR A 215 8.81 10.20 1.35
N ALA A 216 8.25 9.99 2.55
CA ALA A 216 8.12 11.03 3.56
C ALA A 216 9.49 11.62 3.98
N LEU A 217 10.51 10.77 4.17
CA LEU A 217 11.87 11.20 4.43
C LEU A 217 12.49 11.95 3.24
N GLY A 218 12.28 11.46 2.01
CA GLY A 218 12.77 12.10 0.80
C GLY A 218 12.22 13.51 0.62
N LEU A 219 10.93 13.71 0.90
CA LEU A 219 10.32 15.03 0.93
C LEU A 219 10.90 15.90 2.04
N SER A 220 10.98 15.38 3.27
CA SER A 220 11.56 16.13 4.41
C SER A 220 12.98 16.65 4.13
N LEU A 221 13.81 15.83 3.46
CA LEU A 221 15.17 16.21 3.07
C LEU A 221 15.21 17.16 1.86
N ALA A 222 14.32 16.99 0.89
CA ALA A 222 14.21 17.89 -0.25
C ALA A 222 13.66 19.27 0.15
N ASP A 223 12.92 19.34 1.25
CA ASP A 223 12.16 20.52 1.69
C ASP A 223 12.88 21.38 2.74
N HIS A 224 14.22 21.37 2.78
CA HIS A 224 15.00 22.45 3.43
C HIS A 224 14.88 23.81 2.67
N GLY A 225 13.76 24.05 1.97
CA GLY A 225 13.57 25.15 1.03
C GLY A 225 12.15 25.69 0.86
N GLY A 226 11.09 25.04 1.36
CA GLY A 226 9.77 25.68 1.49
C GLY A 226 8.57 24.78 1.20
N ALA A 227 7.81 24.53 2.27
CA ALA A 227 6.37 24.22 2.30
C ALA A 227 5.84 23.34 1.16
N SER A 228 6.08 22.04 1.21
CA SER A 228 5.35 21.07 0.39
C SER A 228 4.41 20.17 1.24
N PRO A 229 3.15 19.96 0.83
CA PRO A 229 2.13 19.19 1.56
C PRO A 229 2.40 17.67 1.70
N GLY A 230 3.58 17.18 1.35
CA GLY A 230 3.74 15.77 0.97
C GLY A 230 3.84 14.76 2.13
N LEU A 231 4.19 15.20 3.35
CA LEU A 231 4.15 14.32 4.54
C LEU A 231 2.69 14.03 4.94
N HIS A 232 1.82 15.02 4.74
CA HIS A 232 0.38 14.97 5.00
C HIS A 232 -0.34 13.95 4.10
N THR A 233 0.14 13.80 2.86
CA THR A 233 -0.33 12.81 1.89
C THR A 233 0.16 11.38 2.20
N ALA A 234 1.34 11.24 2.83
CA ALA A 234 1.99 9.93 3.07
C ALA A 234 1.23 9.02 4.05
N LEU A 235 0.48 9.61 4.98
CA LEU A 235 -0.47 8.89 5.85
C LEU A 235 -1.92 8.99 5.35
N GLY A 236 -2.19 9.88 4.39
CA GLY A 236 -3.53 10.37 4.12
C GLY A 236 -4.16 11.12 5.31
N ALA A 237 -3.35 11.54 6.27
CA ALA A 237 -3.78 11.93 7.61
C ALA A 237 -3.09 13.20 8.12
N GLY A 238 -2.67 14.08 7.21
CA GLY A 238 -1.80 15.17 7.56
C GLY A 238 -2.30 16.19 8.57
N GLU A 239 -3.60 16.37 8.69
CA GLU A 239 -4.16 17.45 9.52
C GLU A 239 -5.18 16.94 10.54
N TRP A 240 -4.93 15.76 11.14
CA TRP A 240 -5.61 15.39 12.40
C TRP A 240 -5.24 16.36 13.55
N VAL A 241 -4.16 17.12 13.38
CA VAL A 241 -3.52 17.98 14.39
C VAL A 241 -4.29 19.27 14.62
N GLU A 242 -4.66 20.00 13.57
CA GLU A 242 -5.44 21.23 13.73
C GLU A 242 -6.82 20.93 14.34
N ALA A 243 -7.48 19.87 13.90
CA ALA A 243 -8.80 19.51 14.41
C ALA A 243 -8.78 19.06 15.89
N THR A 244 -7.68 18.46 16.37
CA THR A 244 -7.55 18.06 17.79
C THR A 244 -7.01 19.19 18.68
N GLU A 245 -6.16 20.08 18.14
CA GLU A 245 -5.71 21.28 18.83
C GLU A 245 -6.82 22.35 18.91
N GLU A 246 -7.60 22.59 17.86
CA GLU A 246 -8.77 23.51 17.90
C GLU A 246 -9.84 23.02 18.89
N HIS A 247 -10.11 21.71 18.94
CA HIS A 247 -11.07 21.16 19.90
C HIS A 247 -10.58 21.21 21.35
N SER A 248 -9.26 21.29 21.55
CA SER A 248 -8.62 21.46 22.87
C SER A 248 -8.43 22.93 23.25
N ALA A 249 -8.31 23.83 22.27
CA ALA A 249 -8.02 25.27 22.42
C ALA A 249 -9.27 26.17 22.44
N GLY A 250 -10.45 25.63 22.12
CA GLY A 250 -11.73 26.26 22.45
C GLY A 250 -12.55 26.70 21.24
N MET A 251 -13.87 26.67 21.45
CA MET A 251 -14.90 27.26 20.61
C MET A 251 -14.46 28.61 20.01
N ARG A 252 -14.01 28.60 18.76
CA ARG A 252 -14.17 29.71 17.82
C ARG A 252 -14.48 29.14 16.45
N TYR A 253 -15.76 28.90 16.20
CA TYR A 253 -16.28 28.97 14.84
C TYR A 253 -15.93 30.35 14.30
N ASN A 254 -14.88 30.46 13.49
CA ASN A 254 -14.74 31.63 12.65
C ASN A 254 -15.78 31.47 11.54
N SER A 255 -16.77 32.35 11.59
CA SER A 255 -17.95 32.35 10.74
C SER A 255 -17.57 32.24 9.28
N TYR A 256 -18.24 31.32 8.60
CA TYR A 256 -18.44 31.32 7.16
C TYR A 256 -19.31 32.54 6.80
N ASN A 257 -18.74 33.75 6.90
CA ASN A 257 -19.32 35.01 6.46
C ASN A 257 -18.24 35.71 5.63
N ASP A 258 -18.08 35.29 4.38
CA ASP A 258 -17.49 36.14 3.32
C ASP A 258 -17.85 35.60 1.93
N VAL A 259 -19.07 35.09 1.80
CA VAL A 259 -19.73 34.90 0.51
C VAL A 259 -21.07 35.60 0.64
N ASP A 260 -21.24 36.70 -0.12
CA ASP A 260 -22.44 37.53 -0.27
C ASP A 260 -22.61 38.76 0.66
N ASP A 261 -21.65 39.70 0.66
CA ASP A 261 -22.01 41.13 0.84
C ASP A 261 -21.65 41.94 -0.42
N PRO A 262 -22.60 42.15 -1.35
CA PRO A 262 -22.38 42.97 -2.53
C PRO A 262 -22.45 44.49 -2.27
N ASN A 263 -22.47 44.96 -1.02
CA ASN A 263 -22.72 46.37 -0.71
C ASN A 263 -21.74 47.04 0.27
N SER A 264 -20.52 46.53 0.46
CA SER A 264 -19.48 47.29 1.16
C SER A 264 -18.60 48.10 0.18
N GLY A 265 -19.16 49.19 -0.36
CA GLY A 265 -18.32 50.23 -0.98
C GLY A 265 -18.94 51.16 -2.02
N ARG A 266 -20.00 51.91 -1.67
CA ARG A 266 -20.17 53.34 -1.99
C ARG A 266 -21.44 53.91 -1.36
#